data_AF-A0A0D9YRD4-F1
#
_entry.id   AF-A0A0D9YRD4-F1
#
_cell.length_a   1.000
_cell.length_b   1.000
_cell.length_c   1.000
_cell.angle_alpha   90.00
_cell.angle_beta   90.00
_cell.angle_gamma   90.00
#
_symmetry.space_group_name_H-M   'P 1'
#
loop_
_entity.id
_entity.type
_entity.pdbx_description
1 polymer ?
#
loop_
_entity_poly.entity_id
_entity_poly.type
_entity_poly.pdbx_seq_one_letter_code
_entity_poly.pdbx_strand_id
1 'polypeptide(L)'
;MDVAANRKVVVIHVLYHLCKAFKKIHVRLVRELEKKFSGKDVVFDATRRIVRPLNKGSAVHHPRTRTLIAVHDGILEDVVS
;
A
#
# COMPACT_ATOMS: atom_id res chain seq x y z
N MET A 1 5.69 -4.03 -11.94
CA MET A 1 6.37 -5.17 -11.30
C MET A 1 6.19 -6.38 -12.20
N ASP A 2 7.25 -7.15 -12.45
CA ASP A 2 7.12 -8.43 -13.16
C ASP A 2 6.69 -9.49 -12.15
N VAL A 3 5.64 -10.24 -12.47
CA VAL A 3 5.16 -11.37 -11.68
C VAL A 3 5.45 -12.64 -12.44
N ALA A 4 5.78 -13.70 -11.70
CA ALA A 4 6.04 -15.03 -12.25
C ALA A 4 4.98 -15.39 -13.32
N ALA A 5 5.45 -15.90 -14.47
CA ALA A 5 4.67 -16.16 -15.68
C ALA A 5 4.38 -14.94 -16.60
N ASN A 6 5.33 -13.99 -16.73
CA ASN A 6 5.30 -12.93 -17.76
C ASN A 6 4.09 -11.98 -17.65
N ARG A 7 3.49 -11.89 -16.45
CA ARG A 7 2.40 -10.98 -16.14
C ARG A 7 2.96 -9.71 -15.52
N LYS A 8 2.52 -8.57 -16.05
CA LYS A 8 2.95 -7.26 -15.56
C LYS A 8 1.88 -6.69 -14.65
N VAL A 9 2.30 -6.27 -13.46
CA VAL A 9 1.43 -5.66 -12.46
C VAL A 9 1.69 -4.16 -12.37
N VAL A 10 0.60 -3.40 -12.30
CA VAL A 10 0.60 -1.95 -12.09
C VAL A 10 0.36 -1.69 -10.60
N VAL A 11 1.31 -1.04 -9.93
CA VAL A 11 1.18 -0.66 -8.52
C VAL A 11 0.89 0.84 -8.46
N ILE A 12 -0.21 1.20 -7.81
CA ILE A 12 -0.62 2.59 -7.62
C ILE A 12 -0.43 2.96 -6.16
N HIS A 13 0.47 3.90 -5.92
CA HIS A 13 0.72 4.42 -4.58
C HIS A 13 -0.33 5.50 -4.23
N VAL A 14 -1.08 5.27 -3.15
CA VAL A 14 -2.12 6.16 -2.66
C VAL A 14 -1.69 6.76 -1.32
N LEU A 15 -2.03 8.02 -1.06
CA LEU A 15 -1.73 8.60 0.25
C LEU A 15 -2.53 7.92 1.36
N TYR A 16 -1.90 7.64 2.51
CA TYR A 16 -2.49 6.90 3.63
C TYR A 16 -3.86 7.45 4.09
N HIS A 17 -4.06 8.78 4.07
CA HIS A 17 -5.33 9.38 4.47
C HIS A 17 -6.49 9.12 3.49
N LEU A 18 -6.20 8.81 2.22
CA LEU A 18 -7.21 8.49 1.21
C LEU A 18 -7.52 6.98 1.14
N CYS A 19 -6.72 6.14 1.80
CA CYS A 19 -6.86 4.68 1.75
C CYS A 19 -8.28 4.21 2.09
N LYS A 20 -8.94 4.81 3.09
CA LYS A 20 -10.33 4.46 3.47
C LYS A 20 -11.34 4.73 2.35
N ALA A 21 -11.17 5.83 1.61
CA ALA A 21 -12.02 6.14 0.48
C ALA A 21 -11.78 5.14 -0.65
N PHE A 22 -10.52 4.88 -0.99
CA PHE A 22 -10.14 3.93 -2.04
C PHE A 22 -10.60 2.50 -1.73
N LYS A 23 -10.50 2.04 -0.48
CA LYS A 23 -11.03 0.74 -0.04
C LYS A 23 -12.53 0.61 -0.33
N LYS A 24 -13.32 1.67 -0.14
CA LYS A 24 -14.77 1.65 -0.41
C LYS A 24 -15.11 1.52 -1.90
N ILE A 25 -14.31 2.10 -2.79
CA ILE A 25 -14.52 2.06 -4.25
C ILE A 25 -13.64 1.02 -4.96
N HIS A 26 -12.86 0.23 -4.22
CA HIS A 26 -11.79 -0.63 -4.72
C HIS A 26 -12.25 -1.52 -5.88
N VAL A 27 -13.29 -2.32 -5.67
CA VAL A 27 -13.81 -3.29 -6.67
C VAL A 27 -14.18 -2.63 -8.00
N ARG A 28 -14.82 -1.45 -7.94
CA ARG A 28 -15.21 -0.72 -9.17
C ARG A 28 -14.00 -0.15 -9.88
N LEU A 29 -13.08 0.44 -9.12
CA LEU A 29 -11.90 1.10 -9.64
C LEU A 29 -10.92 0.09 -10.27
N VAL A 30 -10.66 -1.05 -9.61
CA VAL A 30 -9.84 -2.13 -10.16
C VAL A 30 -10.41 -2.61 -11.50
N ARG A 31 -11.72 -2.90 -11.55
CA ARG A 31 -12.37 -3.37 -12.78
C ARG A 31 -12.26 -2.36 -13.94
N GLU A 32 -12.34 -1.06 -13.67
CA GLU A 32 -12.18 -0.03 -14.70
C GLU A 32 -10.73 0.10 -15.16
N LEU A 33 -9.77 -0.01 -14.24
CA LEU A 33 -8.35 0.09 -14.56
C LEU A 33 -7.84 -1.17 -15.27
N GLU A 34 -8.23 -2.36 -14.86
CA GLU A 34 -7.89 -3.61 -15.55
C GLU A 34 -8.34 -3.59 -17.02
N LYS A 35 -9.55 -3.05 -17.30
CA LYS A 35 -10.02 -2.84 -18.66
C LYS A 35 -9.12 -1.89 -19.46
N LYS A 36 -8.69 -0.78 -18.85
CA LYS A 36 -7.84 0.23 -19.50
C LYS A 36 -6.39 -0.24 -19.68
N PHE A 37 -5.89 -1.05 -18.76
CA PHE A 37 -4.50 -1.54 -18.75
C PHE A 37 -4.34 -2.90 -19.43
N SER A 38 -5.29 -3.28 -20.31
CA SER A 38 -5.21 -4.49 -21.14
C SER A 38 -5.13 -5.79 -20.31
N GLY A 39 -5.88 -5.85 -19.19
CA GLY A 39 -5.94 -7.04 -18.32
C GLY A 39 -4.70 -7.26 -17.47
N LYS A 40 -3.87 -6.22 -17.27
CA LYS A 40 -2.81 -6.25 -16.25
C LYS A 40 -3.44 -6.12 -14.86
N ASP A 41 -2.95 -6.91 -13.91
CA ASP A 41 -3.39 -6.78 -12.52
C ASP A 41 -2.99 -5.42 -11.96
N VAL A 42 -3.93 -4.78 -11.25
CA VAL A 42 -3.75 -3.46 -10.65
C VAL A 42 -3.86 -3.59 -9.14
N VAL A 43 -2.82 -3.16 -8.43
CA VAL A 43 -2.76 -3.22 -6.96
C VAL A 43 -2.58 -1.81 -6.40
N PHE A 44 -3.28 -1.52 -5.31
CA PHE A 44 -3.15 -0.26 -4.58
C PHE A 44 -2.28 -0.48 -3.35
N ASP A 45 -1.32 0.40 -3.13
CA ASP A 45 -0.47 0.42 -1.93
C ASP A 45 -0.55 1.80 -1.30
N ALA A 46 -0.82 1.88 0.01
CA ALA A 46 -0.78 3.18 0.67
C ALA A 46 0.64 3.58 1.07
N THR A 47 1.06 4.79 0.67
CA THR A 47 2.36 5.36 1.01
C THR A 47 2.46 5.61 2.51
N ARG A 48 3.08 4.65 3.22
CA ARG A 48 3.36 4.72 4.65
C ARG A 48 4.84 5.01 4.87
N ARG A 49 5.14 6.03 5.67
CA ARG A 49 6.53 6.37 6.03
C ARG A 49 6.95 5.58 7.27
N ILE A 50 7.97 4.74 7.10
CA ILE A 50 8.65 4.05 8.20
C ILE A 50 9.54 5.06 8.93
N VAL A 51 9.43 5.11 10.25
CA VAL A 51 10.35 5.89 11.10
C VAL A 51 11.33 4.93 11.75
N ARG A 52 12.62 5.28 11.69
CA ARG A 52 13.70 4.46 12.24
C ARG A 52 13.54 4.37 13.77
N PRO A 53 13.82 3.21 14.39
CA PRO A 53 13.87 3.10 15.84
C PRO A 53 14.80 4.14 16.44
N LEU A 54 14.39 4.66 17.58
CA LEU A 54 15.10 5.73 18.25
C LEU A 54 16.38 5.24 18.92
N ASN A 55 17.45 6.03 18.85
CA ASN A 55 18.67 5.77 19.62
C ASN A 55 18.39 5.96 21.12
N LYS A 56 19.01 5.13 21.97
CA LYS A 56 18.84 5.21 23.44
C LYS A 56 19.25 6.60 23.93
N GLY A 57 18.28 7.41 24.39
CA GLY A 57 18.52 8.73 24.99
C GLY A 57 17.67 9.88 24.45
N SER A 58 16.89 9.70 23.38
CA SER A 58 16.02 10.77 22.88
C SER A 58 14.62 10.73 23.48
N ALA A 59 14.10 11.92 23.80
CA ALA A 59 12.82 12.13 24.45
C ALA A 59 11.59 12.06 23.50
N VAL A 60 11.80 11.68 22.23
CA VAL A 60 10.75 11.76 21.20
C VAL A 60 9.96 10.45 21.15
N HIS A 61 8.73 10.47 21.64
CA HIS A 61 7.81 9.33 21.54
C HIS A 61 7.35 9.12 20.08
N HIS A 62 7.64 7.94 19.54
CA HIS A 62 7.27 7.58 18.17
C HIS A 62 5.86 6.96 18.11
N PRO A 63 5.01 7.36 17.15
CA PRO A 63 3.76 6.66 16.90
C PRO A 63 4.03 5.21 16.49
N ARG A 64 3.41 4.26 17.21
CA ARG A 64 3.54 2.81 16.94
C ARG A 64 3.12 2.42 15.51
N THR A 65 2.25 3.22 14.89
CA THR A 65 1.75 3.08 13.52
C THR A 65 2.82 3.27 12.43
N ARG A 66 4.01 3.82 12.76
CA ARG A 66 5.10 4.06 11.80
C ARG A 66 6.31 3.15 11.99
N THR A 67 6.14 2.06 12.73
CA THR A 67 7.18 1.03 12.91
C THR A 67 7.29 0.14 11.68
N LEU A 68 8.44 -0.53 11.51
CA LEU A 68 8.67 -1.45 10.39
C LEU A 68 7.54 -2.48 10.29
N ILE A 69 7.25 -3.17 11.39
CA ILE A 69 6.25 -4.26 11.45
C ILE A 69 4.85 -3.73 11.12
N ALA A 70 4.40 -2.66 11.81
CA ALA A 70 3.05 -2.12 11.58
C ALA A 70 2.85 -1.60 10.14
N VAL A 71 3.91 -1.09 9.52
CA VAL A 71 3.85 -0.66 8.12
C VAL A 71 3.77 -1.85 7.17
N HIS A 72 4.52 -2.94 7.42
CA HIS A 72 4.47 -4.14 6.58
C HIS A 72 3.12 -4.86 6.69
N ASP A 73 2.55 -4.96 7.90
CA ASP A 73 1.20 -5.49 8.10
C ASP A 73 0.15 -4.68 7.34
N GLY A 74 0.25 -3.34 7.38
CA GLY A 74 -0.65 -2.46 6.65
C GLY A 74 -0.50 -2.53 5.12
N ILE A 75 0.70 -2.80 4.61
CA ILE A 75 0.93 -3.03 3.17
C ILE A 75 0.27 -4.35 2.75
N LEU A 76 0.42 -5.41 3.53
CA LEU A 76 -0.25 -6.70 3.27
C LEU A 76 -1.78 -6.54 3.24
N GLU A 77 -2.34 -5.80 4.19
CA GLU A 77 -3.78 -5.53 4.24
C GLU A 77 -4.28 -4.78 2.98
N ASP A 78 -3.50 -3.82 2.48
CA ASP A 78 -3.89 -3.05 1.29
C ASP A 78 -3.83 -3.87 0.00
N VAL A 79 -2.92 -4.84 -0.10
CA VAL A 79 -2.80 -5.73 -1.26
C VAL A 79 -3.91 -6.79 -1.29
N VAL A 80 -4.42 -7.21 -0.14
CA VAL A 80 -5.44 -8.27 -0.01
C VAL A 80 -6.88 -7.69 0.00
N SER A 81 -7.04 -6.37 0.13
CA SER A 81 -8.33 -5.67 0.25
C SER A 81 -9.22 -5.71 -0.99
#